data_AF-A0A9D1NG94-F1
#
_entry.id   AF-A0A9D1NG94-F1
#
_cell.length_a   1.000
_cell.length_b   1.000
_cell.length_c   1.000
_cell.angle_alpha   90.00
_cell.angle_beta   90.00
_cell.angle_gamma   90.00
#
_symmetry.space_group_name_H-M   'P 1'
#
loop_
_entity.id
_entity.type
_entity.pdbx_description
1 polymer ?
#
loop_
_entity_poly.entity_id
_entity_poly.type
_entity_poly.pdbx_seq_one_letter_code
_entity_poly.pdbx_strand_id
1 'polypeptide(L)'
;MFGIISDDRYLSMSADYEAETKKLKDRYYELQGLLDGFKKQNRDARKFAELVEAYTDITEVTEELLHTLVDKIVVHEKEVIDGEIIMRVDIYYRFIGKVGDQDGEALKAPKIRRNTKLLMEAGAI
;
A
#
# COMPACT_ATOMS: atom_id res chain seq x y z
N MET A 1 -51.96 -35.46 -16.90
CA MET A 1 -52.35 -34.05 -17.13
C MET A 1 -51.14 -33.21 -16.84
N PHE A 2 -50.50 -32.66 -17.88
CA PHE A 2 -49.19 -32.03 -17.77
C PHE A 2 -49.28 -30.74 -16.95
N GLY A 3 -48.37 -30.60 -15.99
CA GLY A 3 -48.24 -29.43 -15.14
C GLY A 3 -47.77 -28.23 -15.95
N ILE A 4 -48.71 -27.42 -16.38
CA ILE A 4 -48.45 -26.15 -17.05
C ILE A 4 -48.61 -25.06 -15.99
N ILE A 5 -47.51 -24.36 -15.69
CA ILE A 5 -47.50 -23.17 -14.84
C ILE A 5 -48.23 -22.06 -15.62
N SER A 6 -49.14 -21.31 -14.98
CA SER A 6 -49.80 -20.18 -15.65
C SER A 6 -48.80 -19.07 -15.95
N ASP A 7 -49.00 -18.36 -17.05
CA ASP A 7 -48.08 -17.32 -17.52
C ASP A 7 -47.76 -16.26 -16.44
N ASP A 8 -48.76 -15.84 -15.66
CA ASP A 8 -48.56 -14.91 -14.53
C ASP A 8 -47.60 -15.46 -13.47
N ARG A 9 -47.72 -16.76 -13.16
CA ARG A 9 -46.90 -17.43 -12.14
C ARG A 9 -45.49 -17.69 -12.68
N TYR A 10 -45.37 -17.98 -13.97
CA TYR A 10 -44.09 -18.10 -14.66
C TYR A 10 -43.33 -16.75 -14.68
N LEU A 11 -44.02 -15.65 -15.02
CA LEU A 11 -43.42 -14.32 -15.05
C LEU A 11 -42.93 -13.87 -13.67
N SER A 12 -43.75 -14.04 -12.62
CA SER A 12 -43.34 -13.72 -11.25
C SER A 12 -42.13 -14.56 -10.81
N MET A 13 -42.17 -15.87 -11.05
CA MET A 13 -41.06 -16.76 -10.67
C MET A 13 -39.78 -16.47 -11.48
N SER A 14 -39.90 -16.14 -12.77
CA SER A 14 -38.74 -15.80 -13.63
C SER A 14 -38.08 -14.51 -13.17
N ALA A 15 -38.87 -13.49 -12.81
CA ALA A 15 -38.35 -12.23 -12.30
C ALA A 15 -37.57 -12.42 -10.98
N ASP A 16 -38.12 -13.20 -10.06
CA ASP A 16 -37.45 -13.52 -8.79
C ASP A 16 -36.16 -14.33 -9.01
N TYR A 17 -36.20 -15.30 -9.93
CA TYR A 17 -35.02 -16.10 -10.31
C TYR A 17 -33.92 -15.26 -10.97
N GLU A 18 -34.29 -14.36 -11.88
CA GLU A 18 -33.36 -13.45 -12.54
C GLU A 18 -32.72 -12.48 -11.52
N ALA A 19 -33.51 -11.97 -10.58
CA ALA A 19 -33.01 -11.14 -9.50
C ALA A 19 -32.03 -11.91 -8.59
N GLU A 20 -32.37 -13.13 -8.20
CA GLU A 20 -31.50 -13.97 -7.36
C GLU A 20 -30.21 -14.37 -8.08
N THR A 21 -30.29 -14.77 -9.35
CA THR A 21 -29.11 -15.13 -10.15
C THR A 21 -28.19 -13.93 -10.38
N LYS A 22 -28.74 -12.73 -10.60
CA LYS A 22 -27.95 -11.50 -10.67
C LYS A 22 -27.23 -11.24 -9.35
N LYS A 23 -27.96 -11.27 -8.22
CA LYS A 23 -27.38 -11.06 -6.89
C LYS A 23 -26.28 -12.06 -6.58
N LEU A 24 -26.46 -13.32 -6.97
CA LEU A 24 -25.47 -14.38 -6.77
C LEU A 24 -24.20 -14.14 -7.60
N LYS A 25 -24.35 -13.73 -8.85
CA LYS A 25 -23.21 -13.36 -9.72
C LYS A 25 -22.45 -12.16 -9.18
N ASP A 26 -23.16 -11.11 -8.76
CA ASP A 26 -22.54 -9.90 -8.20
C ASP A 26 -21.71 -10.27 -6.96
N ARG A 27 -22.27 -11.06 -6.05
CA ARG A 27 -21.58 -11.56 -4.86
C ARG A 27 -20.39 -12.47 -5.20
N TYR A 28 -20.51 -13.28 -6.25
CA TYR A 28 -19.41 -14.12 -6.73
C TYR A 28 -18.22 -13.25 -7.19
N TYR A 29 -18.46 -12.23 -8.01
CA TYR A 29 -17.40 -11.33 -8.47
C TYR A 29 -16.78 -10.52 -7.35
N GLU A 30 -17.58 -10.06 -6.38
CA GLU A 30 -17.07 -9.40 -5.18
C GLU A 30 -16.11 -10.31 -4.40
N LEU A 31 -16.55 -11.54 -4.07
CA LEU A 31 -15.73 -12.51 -3.35
C LEU A 31 -14.48 -12.90 -4.13
N GLN A 32 -14.58 -13.04 -5.45
CA GLN A 32 -13.43 -13.34 -6.30
C GLN A 32 -12.42 -12.19 -6.29
N GLY A 33 -12.88 -10.94 -6.39
CA GLY A 33 -12.01 -9.76 -6.28
C GLY A 33 -11.29 -9.67 -4.94
N LEU A 34 -12.01 -9.94 -3.83
CA LEU A 34 -11.40 -10.01 -2.50
C LEU A 34 -10.34 -11.11 -2.42
N LEU A 35 -10.66 -12.32 -2.91
CA LEU A 35 -9.73 -13.45 -2.92
C LEU A 35 -8.47 -13.15 -3.73
N ASP A 36 -8.61 -12.52 -4.90
CA ASP A 36 -7.48 -12.16 -5.74
C ASP A 36 -6.62 -11.07 -5.08
N GLY A 37 -7.25 -10.11 -4.39
CA GLY A 37 -6.57 -9.14 -3.53
C GLY A 37 -5.74 -9.81 -2.44
N PHE A 38 -6.33 -10.72 -1.65
CA PHE A 38 -5.63 -11.46 -0.60
C PHE A 38 -4.50 -12.34 -1.15
N LYS A 39 -4.73 -13.04 -2.26
CA LYS A 39 -3.70 -13.84 -2.94
C LYS A 39 -2.53 -12.96 -3.38
N LYS A 40 -2.81 -11.78 -3.91
CA LYS A 40 -1.78 -10.82 -4.32
C LYS A 40 -0.96 -10.36 -3.11
N GLN A 41 -1.61 -9.89 -2.04
CA GLN A 41 -0.93 -9.47 -0.81
C GLN A 41 -0.06 -10.58 -0.22
N ASN A 42 -0.54 -11.83 -0.19
CA ASN A 42 0.23 -12.96 0.32
C ASN A 42 1.48 -13.24 -0.55
N ARG A 43 1.33 -13.21 -1.89
CA ARG A 43 2.49 -13.34 -2.80
C ARG A 43 3.49 -12.21 -2.61
N ASP A 44 3.01 -10.98 -2.48
CA ASP A 44 3.85 -9.80 -2.33
C ASP A 44 4.61 -9.83 -0.99
N ALA A 45 3.95 -10.23 0.11
CA ALA A 45 4.60 -10.45 1.40
C ALA A 45 5.65 -11.57 1.37
N ARG A 46 5.40 -12.69 0.67
CA ARG A 46 6.39 -13.76 0.49
C ARG A 46 7.63 -13.30 -0.28
N LYS A 47 7.43 -12.57 -1.39
CA LYS A 47 8.54 -11.99 -2.16
C LYS A 47 9.37 -11.03 -1.33
N PHE A 48 8.72 -10.23 -0.48
CA PHE A 48 9.43 -9.36 0.44
C PHE A 48 10.26 -10.16 1.46
N ALA A 49 9.69 -11.21 2.06
CA ALA A 49 10.42 -12.06 3.00
C ALA A 49 11.64 -12.72 2.35
N GLU A 50 11.49 -13.27 1.13
CA GLU A 50 12.60 -13.86 0.36
C GLU A 50 13.69 -12.81 0.04
N LEU A 51 13.31 -11.59 -0.31
CA LEU A 51 14.26 -10.50 -0.55
C LEU A 51 15.00 -10.11 0.72
N VAL A 52 14.30 -9.97 1.85
CA VAL A 52 14.93 -9.56 3.12
C VAL A 52 15.85 -10.66 3.65
N GLU A 53 15.49 -11.94 3.51
CA GLU A 53 16.32 -13.09 3.94
C GLU A 53 17.70 -13.12 3.25
N ALA A 54 17.78 -12.74 1.98
CA ALA A 54 19.07 -12.63 1.28
C ALA A 54 19.99 -11.53 1.86
N TYR A 55 19.45 -10.65 2.70
CA TYR A 55 20.05 -9.44 3.18
C TYR A 55 19.94 -9.26 4.72
N THR A 56 19.58 -10.32 5.47
CA THR A 56 19.43 -10.28 6.94
C THR A 56 20.74 -10.15 7.70
N ASP A 57 21.86 -10.56 7.11
CA ASP A 57 23.18 -10.57 7.78
C ASP A 57 24.04 -9.31 7.51
N ILE A 58 23.46 -8.27 6.91
CA ILE A 58 24.24 -7.08 6.53
C ILE A 58 24.41 -6.14 7.72
N THR A 59 25.63 -5.67 7.95
CA THR A 59 25.98 -4.71 9.00
C THR A 59 25.81 -3.23 8.59
N GLU A 60 25.71 -2.94 7.28
CA GLU A 60 25.58 -1.59 6.72
C GLU A 60 24.53 -1.54 5.60
N VAL A 61 23.78 -0.44 5.53
CA VAL A 61 22.83 -0.20 4.43
C VAL A 61 23.61 0.14 3.16
N THR A 62 23.67 -0.79 2.21
CA THR A 62 24.26 -0.52 0.89
C THR A 62 23.26 0.17 -0.04
N GLU A 63 23.76 0.95 -1.00
CA GLU A 63 22.92 1.63 -1.99
C GLU A 63 22.11 0.63 -2.83
N GLU A 64 22.70 -0.52 -3.16
CA GLU A 64 22.02 -1.61 -3.86
C GLU A 64 20.86 -2.20 -3.04
N LEU A 65 21.05 -2.40 -1.75
CA LEU A 65 20.01 -2.87 -0.82
C LEU A 65 18.85 -1.87 -0.75
N LEU A 66 19.18 -0.58 -0.61
CA LEU A 66 18.19 0.49 -0.53
C LEU A 66 17.33 0.54 -1.79
N HIS A 67 17.95 0.53 -2.97
CA HIS A 67 17.23 0.51 -4.25
C HIS A 67 16.43 -0.77 -4.48
N THR A 68 16.81 -1.88 -3.85
CA THR A 68 16.12 -3.16 -3.99
C THR A 68 14.90 -3.26 -3.07
N LEU A 69 15.01 -2.75 -1.84
CA LEU A 69 13.96 -2.86 -0.83
C LEU A 69 12.99 -1.66 -0.81
N VAL A 70 13.46 -0.46 -1.16
CA VAL A 70 12.67 0.78 -1.04
C VAL A 70 12.09 1.18 -2.40
N ASP A 71 10.79 1.43 -2.43
CA ASP A 71 10.07 1.98 -3.59
C ASP A 71 10.22 3.50 -3.65
N LYS A 72 9.96 4.17 -2.52
CA LYS A 72 10.15 5.62 -2.38
C LYS A 72 10.38 6.03 -0.93
N ILE A 73 10.99 7.20 -0.77
CA ILE A 73 11.16 7.88 0.51
C ILE A 73 10.47 9.23 0.40
N VAL A 74 9.52 9.51 1.29
CA VAL A 74 8.83 10.80 1.38
C VAL A 74 9.36 11.53 2.60
N VAL A 75 9.97 12.68 2.36
CA VAL A 75 10.50 13.54 3.41
C VAL A 75 9.55 14.72 3.58
N HIS A 76 9.02 14.87 4.79
CA HIS A 76 8.11 15.96 5.12
C HIS A 76 8.87 17.22 5.52
N GLU A 77 8.16 18.33 5.64
CA GLU A 77 8.75 19.57 6.11
C GLU A 77 9.30 19.46 7.53
N LYS A 78 10.22 20.36 7.87
CA LYS A 78 10.78 20.45 9.21
C LYS A 78 9.72 21.02 10.17
N GLU A 79 9.59 20.39 11.33
CA GLU A 79 8.72 20.84 12.42
C GLU A 79 9.56 21.11 13.66
N VAL A 80 9.20 22.14 14.43
CA VAL A 80 9.84 22.41 15.72
C VAL A 80 8.92 21.91 16.81
N ILE A 81 9.31 20.83 17.47
CA ILE A 81 8.57 20.22 18.58
C ILE A 81 9.51 20.25 19.79
N ASP A 82 9.05 20.87 20.89
CA ASP A 82 9.82 21.01 22.14
C ASP A 82 11.24 21.61 21.95
N GLY A 83 11.40 22.52 20.98
CA GLY A 83 12.68 23.17 20.68
C GLY A 83 13.64 22.33 19.84
N GLU A 84 13.27 21.09 19.48
CA GLU A 84 14.01 20.26 18.54
C GLU A 84 13.41 20.37 17.13
N ILE A 85 14.29 20.43 16.12
CA ILE A 85 13.87 20.35 14.71
C ILE A 85 13.73 18.87 14.35
N ILE A 86 12.49 18.45 14.14
CA ILE A 86 12.12 17.09 13.73
C ILE A 86 11.77 17.11 12.24
N MET A 87 12.18 16.07 11.51
CA MET A 87 11.82 15.89 10.12
C MET A 87 11.25 14.48 9.97
N ARG A 88 9.97 14.40 9.63
CA ARG A 88 9.31 13.12 9.46
C ARG A 88 9.71 12.51 8.12
N VAL A 89 10.02 11.21 8.13
CA VAL A 89 10.39 10.45 6.94
C VAL A 89 9.49 9.23 6.84
N ASP A 90 8.78 9.11 5.73
CA ASP A 90 7.98 7.93 5.41
C ASP A 90 8.72 7.09 4.36
N ILE A 91 9.05 5.85 4.71
CA ILE A 91 9.70 4.89 3.82
C ILE A 91 8.64 3.92 3.29
N TYR A 92 8.56 3.80 1.97
CA TYR A 92 7.69 2.85 1.29
C TYR A 92 8.55 1.69 0.80
N TYR A 93 8.32 0.51 1.34
CA TYR A 93 9.00 -0.70 0.91
C TYR A 93 8.30 -1.30 -0.32
N ARG A 94 9.10 -1.88 -1.21
CA ARG A 94 8.55 -2.64 -2.34
C ARG A 94 7.71 -3.79 -1.80
N PHE A 95 6.63 -4.11 -2.50
CA PHE A 95 5.70 -5.22 -2.21
C PHE A 95 4.80 -5.05 -0.96
N ILE A 96 5.24 -4.34 0.08
CA ILE A 96 4.45 -4.18 1.33
C ILE A 96 4.03 -2.74 1.65
N GLY A 97 4.56 -1.74 0.92
CA GLY A 97 4.17 -0.34 1.08
C GLY A 97 4.77 0.31 2.34
N LYS A 98 4.06 1.28 2.92
CA LYS A 98 4.49 1.98 4.14
C LYS A 98 4.38 1.03 5.34
N VAL A 99 5.47 0.85 6.08
CA VAL A 99 5.51 0.10 7.34
C VAL A 99 5.78 1.09 8.47
N GLY A 100 4.94 1.08 9.50
CA GLY A 100 4.99 2.04 10.60
C GLY A 100 3.70 2.85 10.72
N ASP A 101 3.45 3.40 11.91
CA ASP A 101 2.23 4.16 12.19
C ASP A 101 2.11 5.39 11.26
N GLN A 102 0.90 5.91 11.19
CA GLN A 102 0.47 6.97 10.27
C GLN A 102 1.35 8.24 10.37
N ASP A 103 2.09 8.35 11.46
CA ASP A 103 3.19 9.26 11.70
C ASP A 103 4.51 8.48 11.61
N GLY A 104 5.25 8.58 10.50
CA GLY A 104 6.56 7.92 10.34
C GLY A 104 7.48 8.21 11.53
N GLU A 105 8.43 7.31 11.81
CA GLU A 105 9.38 7.51 12.91
C GLU A 105 9.96 8.93 12.85
N ALA A 106 9.87 9.65 13.97
CA ALA A 106 10.45 10.96 14.15
C ALA A 106 11.98 10.83 14.17
N LEU A 107 12.58 10.68 13.00
CA LEU A 107 14.02 10.70 12.85
C LEU A 107 14.49 12.13 13.14
N LYS A 108 15.41 12.29 14.10
CA LYS A 108 16.10 13.57 14.27
C LYS A 108 16.71 13.93 12.93
N ALA A 109 16.39 15.12 12.42
CA ALA A 109 16.85 15.53 11.11
C ALA A 109 18.38 15.32 11.03
N PRO A 110 18.91 14.64 9.99
CA PRO A 110 20.35 14.49 9.85
C PRO A 110 20.97 15.89 9.88
N LYS A 111 22.16 16.03 10.48
CA LYS A 111 22.90 17.30 10.46
C LYS A 111 23.26 17.63 9.02
N ILE A 112 22.33 18.23 8.27
CA ILE A 112 22.56 18.71 6.91
C ILE A 112 23.56 19.85 7.07
N ARG A 113 24.82 19.57 6.72
CA ARG A 113 25.85 20.61 6.61
C ARG A 113 25.34 21.57 5.54
N ARG A 114 24.90 22.77 5.95
CA ARG A 114 24.56 23.84 5.01
C ARG A 114 25.73 24.01 4.06
N ASN A 115 25.53 23.69 2.78
CA ASN A 115 26.51 24.01 1.76
C ASN A 115 26.37 25.50 1.47
N THR A 116 27.18 26.31 2.15
CA THR A 116 27.09 27.79 2.16
C THR A 116 27.20 28.41 0.77
N LYS A 117 27.79 27.68 -0.18
CA LYS A 117 27.92 28.10 -1.57
C LYS A 117 26.57 28.21 -2.30
N LEU A 118 25.64 27.27 -2.04
CA LEU A 118 24.33 27.22 -2.71
C LEU A 118 23.36 28.29 -2.19
N LEU A 119 23.48 28.70 -0.92
CA LEU A 119 22.67 29.78 -0.35
C LEU A 119 23.09 31.17 -0.85
N MET A 120 24.39 31.34 -1.14
CA MET A 120 24.95 32.55 -1.76
C MET A 120 24.52 32.69 -3.21
N GLU A 121 24.50 31.58 -3.97
CA GLU A 121 24.05 31.58 -5.38
C GLU A 121 22.53 31.74 -5.52
N ALA A 122 21.76 31.29 -4.52
CA ALA A 122 20.30 31.46 -4.49
C ALA A 122 19.82 32.80 -3.89
N GLY A 123 20.74 33.71 -3.54
CA GLY A 123 20.40 35.07 -3.05
C GLY A 123 19.62 35.10 -1.73
N ALA A 124 19.74 34.06 -0.90
CA ALA A 124 19.01 33.96 0.37
C ALA A 124 19.79 34.49 1.59
N ILE A 125 20.97 35.08 1.39
CA ILE A 125 21.71 35.94 2.33
C ILE A 125 22.43 37.03 1.52
#